data_AF-C1MJ13-F1
#
_entry.id   AF-C1MJ13-F1
#
_cell.length_a   1.000
_cell.length_b   1.000
_cell.length_c   1.000
_cell.angle_alpha   90.00
_cell.angle_beta   90.00
_cell.angle_gamma   90.00
#
_symmetry.space_group_name_H-M   'P 1'
#
loop_
_entity.id
_entity.type
_entity.pdbx_description
1 polymer ?
#
loop_
_entity_poly.entity_id
_entity_poly.type
_entity_poly.pdbx_seq_one_letter_code
_entity_poly.pdbx_strand_id
1 'polypeptide(L)' 'YKTELCRSWEETGACRYGVKCQFAHGRDELRPVLRHPKYKTEVCRTFAQNGTCPYGTRCRFIH' A
#
# COMPACT_ATOMS: atom_id res chain seq x y z
N TYR A 1 2.04 -4.20 9.85
CA TYR A 1 3.24 -5.02 9.67
C TYR A 1 3.01 -5.98 8.52
N LYS A 2 3.86 -5.96 7.49
CA LYS A 2 3.79 -6.77 6.26
C LYS A 2 2.47 -6.70 5.49
N THR A 3 1.87 -5.51 5.40
CA THR A 3 0.60 -5.29 4.69
C THR A 3 0.77 -4.83 3.24
N GLU A 4 2.01 -4.57 2.83
CA GLU A 4 2.40 -4.14 1.49
C GLU A 4 3.70 -4.86 1.11
N LEU A 5 3.92 -5.08 -0.18
CA LEU A 5 5.13 -5.73 -0.69
C LEU A 5 6.36 -4.82 -0.53
N CYS A 6 7.50 -5.44 -0.27
CA CYS A 6 8.79 -4.77 -0.20
C CYS A 6 9.33 -4.54 -1.62
N ARG A 7 9.36 -3.28 -2.06
CA ARG A 7 9.87 -2.92 -3.40
C ARG A 7 11.30 -3.39 -3.65
N SER A 8 12.21 -3.18 -2.69
CA SER A 8 13.61 -3.60 -2.85
C SER A 8 13.73 -5.10 -3.07
N TRP A 9 12.96 -5.89 -2.32
CA TRP A 9 12.93 -7.34 -2.51
C TRP A 9 12.29 -7.74 -3.84
N GLU A 10 11.20 -7.10 -4.24
CA GLU A 10 10.51 -7.36 -5.50
C GLU A 10 11.39 -7.04 -6.72
N GLU A 11 12.12 -5.93 -6.68
CA GLU A 11 12.94 -5.46 -7.80
C GLU A 11 14.30 -6.17 -7.89
N THR A 12 14.93 -6.46 -6.74
CA THR A 12 16.33 -6.94 -6.70
C THR A 12 16.48 -8.35 -6.14
N GLY A 13 15.43 -8.94 -5.58
CA GLY A 13 15.50 -10.18 -4.81
C GLY A 13 16.19 -10.04 -3.45
N ALA A 14 16.61 -8.82 -3.06
CA ALA A 14 17.35 -8.57 -1.83
C ALA A 14 16.77 -7.38 -1.05
N CYS A 15 16.82 -7.47 0.27
CA CYS A 15 16.39 -6.38 1.15
C CYS A 15 17.36 -6.22 2.31
N ARG A 16 17.91 -5.01 2.49
CA ARG A 16 18.86 -4.67 3.56
C ARG A 16 18.33 -4.92 4.98
N TYR A 17 17.01 -4.97 5.13
CA TYR A 17 16.35 -5.18 6.42
C TYR A 17 16.17 -6.67 6.77
N GLY A 18 16.44 -7.57 5.81
CA GLY A 18 16.30 -9.02 5.99
C GLY A 18 14.95 -9.39 6.61
N VAL A 19 14.98 -10.31 7.58
CA VAL A 19 13.78 -10.77 8.29
C VAL A 19 13.08 -9.68 9.11
N LYS A 20 13.77 -8.57 9.44
CA LYS A 20 13.19 -7.45 10.20
C LYS A 20 12.43 -6.46 9.31
N CYS A 21 12.37 -6.71 8.00
CA CYS A 21 11.61 -5.88 7.07
C CYS A 21 10.13 -5.79 7.50
N GLN A 22 9.62 -4.56 7.53
CA GLN A 22 8.23 -4.25 7.89
C GLN A 22 7.27 -4.50 6.72
N PHE A 23 7.80 -4.77 5.53
CA PHE A 23 7.08 -5.07 4.30
C PHE A 23 7.23 -6.56 3.96
N ALA A 24 6.31 -7.09 3.17
CA ALA A 24 6.30 -8.49 2.78
C ALA A 24 7.32 -8.77 1.67
N HIS A 25 8.17 -9.78 1.83
CA HIS A 25 9.10 -10.26 0.79
C HIS A 25 8.45 -11.25 -0.19
N GLY A 26 7.13 -11.38 -0.17
CA GLY A 26 6.39 -12.27 -1.04
C GLY A 26 4.91 -12.25 -0.67
N ARG A 27 4.10 -12.92 -1.49
CA ARG A 27 2.66 -13.06 -1.23
C ARG A 27 2.40 -13.85 0.05
N ASP A 28 3.26 -14.80 0.39
CA ASP A 28 3.14 -15.63 1.59
C ASP A 28 3.32 -14.83 2.89
N GLU A 29 4.09 -13.73 2.85
CA GLU A 29 4.27 -12.85 3.99
C GLU A 29 3.25 -11.70 4.05
N LEU A 30 2.45 -11.51 2.98
CA LEU A 30 1.53 -10.39 2.84
C LEU A 30 0.28 -10.61 3.70
N ARG A 31 0.10 -9.74 4.68
CA ARG A 31 -1.01 -9.80 5.64
C ARG A 31 -2.23 -9.03 5.14
N PRO A 32 -3.44 -9.56 5.37
CA PRO A 32 -4.66 -8.90 4.95
C PRO A 32 -4.92 -7.59 5.69
N VAL A 33 -5.39 -6.65 4.89
CA VAL A 33 -6.04 -5.37 5.14
C VAL A 33 -7.41 -5.39 5.78
N LEU A 34 -7.61 -5.49 7.11
CA LEU A 34 -8.93 -5.12 7.66
C LEU A 34 -9.15 -3.62 7.52
N ARG A 35 -9.94 -3.23 6.51
CA ARG A 35 -10.30 -1.84 6.21
C ARG A 35 -11.66 -1.51 6.82
N HIS A 36 -11.87 -0.23 7.13
CA HIS A 36 -13.18 0.25 7.53
C HIS A 36 -14.19 0.04 6.38
N PRO A 37 -15.47 -0.26 6.65
CA PRO A 37 -16.49 -0.49 5.61
C PRO A 37 -16.66 0.67 4.61
N LYS A 38 -16.36 1.91 5.04
CA LYS A 38 -16.37 3.11 4.17
C LYS A 38 -15.08 3.31 3.35
N TYR A 39 -14.19 2.33 3.30
CA TYR A 39 -12.99 2.43 2.47
C TYR A 39 -13.36 2.38 0.99
N LYS A 40 -12.92 3.37 0.22
CA LYS A 40 -13.18 3.50 -1.22
C LYS A 40 -14.68 3.50 -1.56
N THR A 41 -15.51 4.10 -0.71
CA THR A 41 -16.95 4.28 -0.98
C THR A 41 -17.32 5.67 -1.53
N GLU A 42 -16.44 6.67 -1.33
CA GLU A 42 -16.65 8.04 -1.79
C GLU A 42 -15.47 8.51 -2.63
N VAL A 43 -15.70 9.45 -3.55
CA VAL A 43 -14.69 10.01 -4.46
C VAL A 43 -13.76 10.98 -3.73
N CYS A 44 -12.46 10.87 -4.01
CA CYS A 44 -11.45 11.78 -3.52
C CYS A 44 -11.56 13.10 -4.29
N ARG A 45 -12.06 14.14 -3.60
CA ARG A 45 -12.20 15.47 -4.21
C ARG A 45 -10.88 16.02 -4.76
N THR A 46 -9.79 15.84 -4.02
CA THR A 46 -8.46 16.31 -4.43
C THR A 46 -8.00 15.64 -5.72
N PHE A 47 -8.17 14.32 -5.84
CA PHE A 47 -7.80 13.61 -7.06
C PHE A 47 -8.73 13.97 -8.23
N ALA A 48 -10.04 14.03 -7.98
CA ALA A 48 -11.02 14.39 -9.02
C ALA A 48 -10.82 15.82 -9.56
N GLN A 49 -10.36 16.75 -8.73
CA GLN A 49 -10.11 18.14 -9.13
C GLN A 49 -8.74 18.34 -9.78
N ASN A 50 -7.69 17.72 -9.21
CA ASN A 50 -6.30 18.04 -9.55
C ASN A 50 -5.58 16.93 -10.33
N GLY A 51 -6.26 15.79 -10.58
CA GLY A 51 -5.67 14.58 -11.18
C GLY A 51 -4.61 13.88 -10.31
N THR A 52 -4.29 14.45 -9.15
CA THR A 52 -3.23 13.96 -8.25
C THR A 52 -3.68 14.07 -6.79
N CYS A 53 -3.23 13.14 -5.96
CA CYS A 53 -3.53 13.13 -4.54
C CYS A 53 -2.27 12.75 -3.75
N PRO A 54 -1.91 13.52 -2.71
CA PRO A 54 -0.68 13.30 -1.93
C PRO A 54 -0.68 11.95 -1.21
N TYR A 55 -1.85 11.36 -0.98
CA TYR A 55 -1.98 10.04 -0.36
C TYR A 55 -1.80 8.88 -1.35
N GLY A 56 -1.80 9.13 -2.65
CA GLY A 56 -1.60 8.12 -3.69
C GLY A 56 -2.44 6.86 -3.49
N THR A 57 -1.82 5.69 -3.62
CA THR A 57 -2.48 4.38 -3.41
C THR A 57 -2.99 4.17 -1.99
N ARG A 58 -2.51 4.93 -1.01
CA ARG A 58 -2.93 4.86 0.40
C ARG A 58 -4.18 5.70 0.69
N CYS A 59 -4.68 6.45 -0.29
CA CYS A 59 -5.91 7.22 -0.08
C CYS A 59 -7.09 6.30 0.24
N ARG A 60 -7.92 6.74 1.17
CA ARG A 60 -9.12 6.02 1.64
C ARG A 60 -10.33 6.24 0.74
N PHE A 61 -10.26 7.18 -0.19
CA PHE A 61 -11.30 7.56 -1.14
C PHE A 61 -10.96 7.08 -2.55
N ILE A 62 -11.96 6.92 -3.40
CA ILE A 62 -11.81 6.53 -4.80
C ILE A 62 -11.02 7.63 -5.52
N HIS A 63 -9.92 7.28 -6.17
CA HIS A 63 -9.20 8.19 -7.06
C HIS A 63 -9.77 8.00 -8.45
#